data_AF-A0A5K1A8F8-F1
#
_entry.id   AF-A0A5K1A8F8-F1
#
_cell.length_a   1.000
_cell.length_b   1.000
_cell.length_c   1.000
_cell.angle_alpha   90.00
_cell.angle_beta   90.00
_cell.angle_gamma   90.00
#
_symmetry.space_group_name_H-M   'P 1'
#
loop_
_entity.id
_entity.type
_entity.pdbx_description
1 polymer ?
#
loop_
_entity_poly.entity_id
_entity_poly.type
_entity_poly.pdbx_seq_one_letter_code
_entity_poly.pdbx_strand_id
1 'polypeptide(L)'
;MVDPECRNPDGALSPRQKVCRAGNASCSARSFPPTVDCDVCCAEPSFCRDCCCILCGSPVDFSLGSSCFIRCEARSLGGGAAGPVCGHVSHVRCTIASRLGGSVESVGVDVGYYCRRCDQRTDLVAHVYNMLRSCQVSGSSDGVEECLGLCLGLLQGAKWFGAMAWAAGIQSALRK
;
A
#
# COMPACT_ATOMS: atom_id res chain seq x y z
N MET A 1 32.62 -4.82 -14.29
CA MET A 1 33.36 -5.83 -13.51
C MET A 1 32.49 -6.17 -12.32
N VAL A 2 32.10 -7.44 -12.16
CA VAL A 2 31.22 -7.91 -11.08
C VAL A 2 32.11 -8.70 -10.11
N ASP A 3 32.05 -8.37 -8.82
CA ASP A 3 32.88 -8.97 -7.77
C ASP A 3 32.67 -10.51 -7.67
N PRO A 4 33.76 -11.32 -7.60
CA PRO A 4 33.68 -12.77 -7.78
C PRO A 4 33.72 -13.62 -6.50
N GLU A 5 33.16 -13.17 -5.37
CA GLU A 5 33.20 -13.97 -4.13
C GLU A 5 31.82 -14.16 -3.47
N CYS A 6 31.07 -15.14 -3.98
CA CYS A 6 30.02 -15.85 -3.25
C CYS A 6 29.89 -17.28 -3.81
N ARG A 7 30.96 -18.09 -3.69
CA ARG A 7 30.87 -19.56 -3.83
C ARG A 7 30.86 -20.18 -2.44
N ASN A 8 29.75 -20.80 -2.07
CA ASN A 8 29.66 -21.66 -0.88
C ASN A 8 30.08 -23.09 -1.27
N PRO A 9 30.74 -23.87 -0.40
CA PRO A 9 31.29 -25.19 -0.77
C PRO A 9 30.26 -26.31 -0.90
N ASP A 10 28.99 -26.10 -0.56
CA ASP A 10 28.01 -27.19 -0.41
C ASP A 10 26.90 -27.24 -1.48
N GLY A 11 27.12 -26.72 -2.69
CA GLY A 11 26.27 -26.98 -3.88
C GLY A 11 24.77 -26.60 -3.77
N ALA A 12 24.29 -26.16 -2.62
CA ALA A 12 22.95 -25.67 -2.38
C ALA A 12 22.91 -24.20 -2.77
N LEU A 13 22.16 -23.90 -3.83
CA LEU A 13 21.77 -22.54 -4.17
C LEU A 13 21.03 -21.96 -2.97
N SER A 14 21.70 -21.08 -2.22
CA SER A 14 21.04 -20.13 -1.32
C SER A 14 19.83 -19.55 -2.08
N PRO A 15 18.62 -19.50 -1.49
CA PRO A 15 17.49 -18.84 -2.13
C PRO A 15 17.98 -17.42 -2.44
N ARG A 16 18.14 -17.08 -3.73
CA ARG A 16 18.63 -15.78 -4.16
C ARG A 16 17.91 -14.73 -3.33
N GLN A 17 18.62 -14.13 -2.38
CA GLN A 17 18.07 -13.09 -1.54
C GLN A 17 17.60 -12.01 -2.51
N LYS A 18 16.29 -11.80 -2.61
CA LYS A 18 15.72 -10.85 -3.58
C LYS A 18 16.24 -9.47 -3.18
N VAL A 19 17.31 -9.02 -3.83
CA VAL A 19 17.83 -7.68 -3.62
C VAL A 19 16.76 -6.72 -4.13
N CYS A 20 16.32 -5.83 -3.25
CA CYS A 20 15.35 -4.81 -3.61
C CYS A 20 15.96 -3.90 -4.69
N ARG A 21 15.25 -3.72 -5.82
CA ARG A 21 15.71 -2.84 -6.91
C ARG A 21 15.84 -1.38 -6.48
N ALA A 22 15.08 -0.97 -5.47
CA ALA A 22 15.13 0.36 -4.87
C ALA A 22 16.18 0.49 -3.75
N GLY A 23 16.95 -0.55 -3.46
CA GLY A 23 17.95 -0.55 -2.38
C GLY A 23 17.35 -0.57 -0.98
N ASN A 24 16.04 -0.78 -0.81
CA ASN A 24 15.39 -0.79 0.49
C ASN A 24 15.65 -2.13 1.22
N ALA A 25 16.45 -2.09 2.30
CA ALA A 25 16.80 -3.26 3.11
C ALA A 25 15.57 -3.94 3.76
N SER A 26 14.53 -3.17 4.10
CA SER A 26 13.31 -3.72 4.69
C SER A 26 12.40 -4.43 3.67
N CYS A 27 12.60 -4.17 2.37
CA CYS A 27 11.79 -4.77 1.31
C CYS A 27 12.10 -6.26 1.14
N SER A 28 13.37 -6.66 1.26
CA SER A 28 13.79 -8.06 1.08
C SER A 28 13.35 -8.99 2.21
N ALA A 29 13.01 -8.44 3.38
CA ALA A 29 12.57 -9.21 4.54
C ALA A 29 11.08 -9.58 4.49
N ARG A 30 10.32 -9.09 3.49
CA ARG A 30 8.87 -9.27 3.42
C ARG A 30 8.47 -10.34 2.43
N SER A 31 7.55 -11.20 2.85
CA SER A 31 6.88 -12.16 1.98
C SER A 31 5.58 -11.55 1.45
N PHE A 32 5.59 -11.13 0.19
CA PHE A 32 4.40 -10.69 -0.52
C PHE A 32 3.81 -11.83 -1.35
N PRO A 33 2.48 -11.83 -1.59
CA PRO A 33 1.87 -12.81 -2.47
C PRO A 33 2.42 -12.68 -3.91
N PRO A 34 2.34 -13.75 -4.71
CA PRO A 34 2.71 -13.72 -6.13
C PRO A 34 2.06 -12.55 -6.86
N THR A 35 2.84 -11.90 -7.71
CA THR A 35 2.43 -10.67 -8.41
C THR A 35 2.50 -10.83 -9.91
N VAL A 36 1.63 -10.11 -10.61
CA VAL A 36 1.61 -10.06 -12.08
C VAL A 36 2.86 -9.32 -12.56
N ASP A 37 3.55 -9.84 -13.57
CA ASP A 37 4.67 -9.14 -14.18
C ASP A 37 4.24 -7.79 -14.76
N CYS A 38 5.06 -6.77 -14.53
CA CYS A 38 4.78 -5.40 -14.94
C CYS A 38 6.05 -4.84 -15.56
N ASP A 39 6.03 -4.62 -16.86
CA ASP A 39 7.11 -4.05 -17.67
C ASP A 39 6.98 -2.54 -17.85
N VAL A 40 5.88 -1.93 -17.40
CA VAL A 40 5.67 -0.48 -17.47
C VAL A 40 6.33 0.21 -16.29
N CYS A 41 5.78 0.04 -15.07
CA CYS A 41 6.31 0.72 -13.89
C CYS A 41 7.59 0.06 -13.36
N CYS A 42 7.75 -1.26 -13.52
CA CYS A 42 8.90 -1.97 -12.94
C CYS A 42 10.11 -2.05 -13.89
N ALA A 43 10.00 -1.48 -15.09
CA ALA A 43 11.16 -1.26 -15.96
C ALA A 43 12.00 -0.06 -15.50
N GLU A 44 11.40 0.88 -14.76
CA GLU A 44 12.11 2.06 -14.28
C GLU A 44 13.28 1.67 -13.36
N PRO A 45 14.50 2.17 -13.63
CA PRO A 45 15.64 1.98 -12.74
C PRO A 45 15.28 2.44 -11.33
N SER A 46 15.72 1.71 -10.31
CA SER A 46 15.45 1.99 -8.89
C SER A 46 13.98 1.92 -8.43
N PHE A 47 13.02 1.60 -9.30
CA PHE A 47 11.66 1.33 -8.87
C PHE A 47 11.50 -0.11 -8.40
N CYS A 48 10.96 -0.31 -7.20
CA CYS A 48 10.56 -1.60 -6.69
C CYS A 48 9.06 -1.62 -6.42
N ARG A 49 8.31 -2.43 -7.16
CA ARG A 49 6.86 -2.59 -6.99
C ARG A 49 6.42 -2.83 -5.55
N ASP A 50 7.24 -3.56 -4.80
CA ASP A 50 6.90 -4.02 -3.46
C ASP A 50 7.15 -2.94 -2.40
N CYS A 51 7.96 -1.91 -2.68
CA CYS A 51 8.29 -0.87 -1.70
C CYS A 51 8.30 0.57 -2.20
N CYS A 52 8.06 0.83 -3.49
CA CYS A 52 7.98 2.17 -4.05
C CYS A 52 6.53 2.54 -4.32
N CYS A 53 6.12 3.73 -3.91
CA CYS A 53 4.81 4.27 -4.27
C CYS A 53 4.75 4.46 -5.79
N ILE A 54 3.74 3.87 -6.43
CA ILE A 54 3.52 3.99 -7.88
C ILE A 54 3.27 5.44 -8.34
N LEU A 55 2.87 6.34 -7.43
CA LEU A 55 2.51 7.72 -7.78
C LEU A 55 3.69 8.69 -7.68
N CYS A 56 4.62 8.49 -6.74
CA CYS A 56 5.76 9.39 -6.54
C CYS A 56 7.14 8.72 -6.71
N GLY A 57 7.19 7.40 -6.87
CA GLY A 57 8.43 6.62 -6.99
C GLY A 57 9.18 6.40 -5.67
N SER A 58 8.91 7.22 -4.65
CA SER A 58 9.59 7.15 -3.37
C SER A 58 9.24 5.89 -2.56
N PRO A 59 10.17 5.39 -1.74
CA PRO A 59 9.90 4.27 -0.85
C PRO A 59 8.74 4.55 0.11
N VAL A 60 7.93 3.52 0.39
CA VAL A 60 6.98 3.52 1.50
C VAL A 60 7.67 3.05 2.77
N ASP A 61 7.28 3.62 3.90
CA ASP A 61 7.79 3.21 5.21
C ASP A 61 6.94 2.06 5.76
N PHE A 62 7.57 0.90 6.00
CA PHE A 62 6.90 -0.26 6.59
C PHE A 62 6.97 -0.30 8.12
N SER A 63 7.82 0.52 8.73
CA SER A 63 7.99 0.56 10.18
C SER A 63 6.77 1.11 10.90
N LEU A 64 6.02 2.00 10.25
CA LEU A 64 4.75 2.57 10.73
C LEU A 64 3.55 1.61 10.58
N GLY A 65 3.80 0.36 10.21
CA GLY A 65 2.78 -0.66 9.97
C GLY A 65 2.05 -0.48 8.63
N SER A 66 0.97 -1.25 8.43
CA SER A 66 0.14 -1.21 7.21
C SER A 66 -0.71 0.06 7.09
N SER A 67 -0.40 1.12 7.81
CA SER A 67 -1.28 2.27 8.00
C SER A 67 -1.04 3.40 7.01
N CYS A 68 0.16 3.51 6.44
CA CYS A 68 0.54 4.65 5.61
C CYS A 68 0.60 4.35 4.11
N PHE A 69 0.35 3.09 3.70
CA PHE A 69 0.36 2.69 2.30
C PHE A 69 -0.76 1.71 1.97
N ILE A 70 -1.27 1.81 0.75
CA ILE A 70 -2.25 0.91 0.16
C ILE A 70 -1.52 0.01 -0.82
N ARG A 71 -1.81 -1.29 -0.79
CA ARG A 71 -1.34 -2.26 -1.81
C ARG A 71 -2.52 -2.72 -2.65
N CYS A 72 -2.37 -2.72 -3.97
CA CYS A 72 -3.42 -3.21 -4.85
C CYS A 72 -3.51 -4.74 -4.78
N GLU A 73 -4.66 -5.25 -4.34
CA GLU A 73 -4.93 -6.68 -4.20
C GLU A 73 -5.76 -7.26 -5.36
N ALA A 74 -6.04 -6.43 -6.38
CA ALA A 74 -6.77 -6.88 -7.55
C ALA A 74 -6.01 -8.01 -8.28
N ARG A 75 -6.73 -9.09 -8.56
CA ARG A 75 -6.20 -10.26 -9.29
C ARG A 75 -6.37 -10.05 -10.78
N SER A 76 -5.42 -10.60 -11.55
CA SER A 76 -5.52 -10.62 -13.01
C SER A 76 -6.74 -11.43 -13.47
N LEU A 77 -7.43 -10.92 -14.49
CA LEU A 77 -8.52 -11.64 -15.17
C LEU A 77 -7.93 -12.91 -15.79
N GLY A 78 -8.30 -14.08 -15.27
CA GLY A 78 -7.88 -15.39 -15.78
C GLY A 78 -7.24 -16.33 -14.74
N GLY A 79 -6.78 -15.82 -13.59
CA GLY A 79 -6.11 -16.63 -12.57
C GLY A 79 -6.99 -17.23 -11.46
N GLY A 80 -8.30 -16.94 -11.46
CA GLY A 80 -9.21 -17.30 -10.37
C GLY A 80 -8.78 -16.74 -9.00
N ALA A 81 -9.33 -17.27 -7.91
CA ALA A 81 -9.03 -16.82 -6.54
C ALA A 81 -7.57 -17.07 -6.11
N ALA A 82 -6.82 -17.92 -6.82
CA ALA A 82 -5.42 -18.22 -6.57
C ALA A 82 -4.45 -17.41 -7.47
N GLY A 83 -4.96 -16.60 -8.39
CA GLY A 83 -4.16 -15.88 -9.38
C GLY A 83 -3.28 -14.78 -8.76
N PRO A 84 -2.18 -14.41 -9.42
CA PRO A 84 -1.31 -13.34 -8.96
C PRO A 84 -2.05 -11.99 -8.89
N VAL A 85 -1.67 -11.18 -7.90
CA VAL A 85 -2.24 -9.84 -7.69
C VAL A 85 -1.41 -8.75 -8.39
N CYS A 86 -2.00 -7.58 -8.62
CA CYS A 86 -1.27 -6.42 -9.15
C CYS A 86 -0.08 -6.03 -8.25
N GLY A 87 -0.32 -5.90 -6.94
CA GLY A 87 0.72 -5.75 -5.92
C GLY A 87 1.46 -4.42 -5.87
N HIS A 88 1.15 -3.45 -6.74
CA HIS A 88 1.71 -2.11 -6.64
C HIS A 88 1.24 -1.42 -5.35
N VAL A 89 2.16 -0.71 -4.71
CA VAL A 89 1.90 0.06 -3.49
C VAL A 89 1.76 1.54 -3.78
N SER A 90 1.05 2.26 -2.91
CA SER A 90 0.94 3.72 -2.94
C SER A 90 0.92 4.27 -1.52
N HIS A 91 1.56 5.41 -1.25
CA HIS A 91 1.30 6.13 0.00
C HIS A 91 -0.16 6.54 0.06
N VAL A 92 -0.79 6.43 1.23
CA VAL A 92 -2.17 6.90 1.45
C VAL A 92 -2.27 8.40 1.11
N ARG A 93 -1.27 9.21 1.48
CA ARG A 93 -1.17 10.63 1.10
C ARG A 93 -1.22 10.86 -0.41
N CYS A 94 -0.38 10.16 -1.17
CA CYS A 94 -0.34 10.29 -2.62
C CYS A 94 -1.65 9.85 -3.26
N THR A 95 -2.26 8.78 -2.72
CA THR A 95 -3.56 8.28 -3.14
C THR A 95 -4.66 9.34 -2.98
N ILE A 96 -4.72 10.00 -1.81
CA ILE A 96 -5.69 11.09 -1.54
C ILE A 96 -5.41 12.30 -2.45
N ALA A 97 -4.15 12.76 -2.48
CA ALA A 97 -3.76 13.95 -3.25
C ALA A 97 -4.04 13.79 -4.75
N SER A 98 -3.92 12.57 -5.28
CA SER A 98 -4.20 12.25 -6.68
C SER A 98 -5.67 11.95 -6.97
N ARG A 99 -6.56 12.03 -5.96
CA ARG A 99 -7.98 11.62 -6.05
C ARG A 99 -8.17 10.18 -6.53
N LEU A 100 -7.19 9.32 -6.25
CA LEU A 100 -7.21 7.91 -6.57
C LEU A 100 -7.74 7.07 -5.42
N GLY A 101 -8.01 7.66 -4.26
CA GLY A 101 -8.72 6.97 -3.20
C GLY A 101 -9.63 7.85 -2.39
N GLY A 102 -10.55 7.19 -1.70
CA GLY A 102 -11.67 7.76 -0.97
C GLY A 102 -13.00 7.50 -1.67
N SER A 103 -13.95 8.44 -1.58
CA SER A 103 -15.21 8.33 -2.31
C SER A 103 -15.00 8.58 -3.79
N VAL A 104 -15.00 7.50 -4.58
CA VAL A 104 -14.85 7.55 -6.04
C VAL A 104 -16.26 7.53 -6.63
N GLU A 105 -16.79 8.70 -7.05
CA GLU A 105 -18.18 8.94 -7.45
C GLU A 105 -18.72 8.11 -8.64
N SER A 106 -17.95 7.16 -9.15
CA SER A 106 -18.35 6.27 -10.22
C SER A 106 -18.38 4.83 -9.73
N VAL A 107 -19.56 4.29 -9.41
CA VAL A 107 -19.87 2.85 -9.35
C VAL A 107 -19.29 2.03 -8.16
N GLY A 108 -20.14 1.75 -7.18
CA GLY A 108 -20.16 0.47 -6.43
C GLY A 108 -19.30 0.31 -5.17
N VAL A 109 -18.31 1.17 -4.93
CA VAL A 109 -17.48 1.14 -3.71
C VAL A 109 -17.43 2.54 -3.10
N ASP A 110 -17.95 2.68 -1.89
CA ASP A 110 -18.11 3.99 -1.24
C ASP A 110 -16.78 4.56 -0.69
N VAL A 111 -15.85 3.69 -0.32
CA VAL A 111 -14.48 4.06 0.10
C VAL A 111 -13.50 3.10 -0.57
N GLY A 112 -12.82 3.56 -1.62
CA GLY A 112 -12.00 2.69 -2.45
C GLY A 112 -10.68 3.31 -2.89
N TYR A 113 -9.81 2.49 -3.48
CA TYR A 113 -8.59 2.88 -4.17
C TYR A 113 -8.67 2.43 -5.63
N TYR A 114 -8.38 3.33 -6.55
CA TYR A 114 -8.21 3.06 -7.98
C TYR A 114 -6.72 2.90 -8.29
N CYS A 115 -6.32 1.68 -8.66
CA CYS A 115 -4.92 1.40 -8.95
C CYS A 115 -4.49 1.98 -10.31
N ARG A 116 -3.51 2.88 -10.29
CA ARG A 116 -2.95 3.52 -11.50
C ARG A 116 -2.38 2.54 -12.54
N ARG A 117 -2.06 1.30 -12.17
CA ARG A 117 -1.47 0.30 -13.08
C ARG A 117 -2.49 -0.58 -13.79
N CYS A 118 -3.40 -1.17 -13.02
CA CYS A 118 -4.32 -2.19 -13.54
C CYS A 118 -5.75 -1.66 -13.68
N ASP A 119 -5.99 -0.40 -13.31
CA ASP A 119 -7.28 0.27 -13.37
C ASP A 119 -8.40 -0.44 -12.58
N GLN A 120 -8.00 -1.37 -11.71
CA GLN A 120 -8.88 -2.09 -10.80
C GLN A 120 -9.03 -1.35 -9.48
N ARG A 121 -10.17 -1.61 -8.84
CA ARG A 121 -10.54 -1.01 -7.56
C ARG A 121 -10.21 -1.93 -6.40
N THR A 122 -9.86 -1.35 -5.27
CA THR A 122 -9.66 -2.06 -4.00
C THR A 122 -10.56 -1.39 -2.96
N ASP A 123 -11.37 -2.18 -2.27
CA ASP A 123 -12.16 -1.70 -1.12
C ASP A 123 -11.20 -1.33 0.02
N LEU A 124 -11.35 -0.12 0.55
CA LEU A 124 -10.51 0.40 1.62
C LEU A 124 -11.18 0.36 3.00
N VAL A 125 -12.43 -0.10 3.15
CA VAL A 125 -13.13 -0.10 4.45
C VAL A 125 -12.34 -0.86 5.52
N ALA A 126 -11.89 -2.08 5.22
CA ALA A 126 -11.07 -2.86 6.13
C ALA A 126 -9.69 -2.21 6.38
N HIS A 127 -9.14 -1.55 5.36
CA HIS A 127 -7.87 -0.84 5.47
C HIS A 127 -7.98 0.34 6.44
N VAL A 128 -9.01 1.19 6.29
CA VAL A 128 -9.30 2.32 7.18
C VAL A 128 -9.56 1.83 8.60
N TYR A 129 -10.32 0.76 8.78
CA TYR A 129 -10.55 0.16 10.10
C TYR A 129 -9.23 -0.25 10.77
N ASN A 130 -8.34 -0.92 10.03
CA ASN A 130 -7.05 -1.35 10.55
C ASN A 130 -6.14 -0.15 10.87
N MET A 131 -6.14 0.90 10.03
CA MET A 131 -5.45 2.16 10.31
C MET A 131 -5.91 2.75 11.65
N LEU A 132 -7.23 2.92 11.83
CA LEU A 132 -7.80 3.47 13.06
C LEU A 132 -7.43 2.66 14.30
N ARG A 133 -7.43 1.32 14.19
CA ARG A 133 -7.01 0.44 15.29
C ARG A 133 -5.53 0.56 15.60
N SER A 134 -4.66 0.58 14.60
CA SER A 134 -3.21 0.74 14.82
C SER A 134 -2.92 2.06 15.54
N CYS A 135 -3.59 3.14 15.15
CA CYS A 135 -3.36 4.47 15.72
C CYS A 135 -3.83 4.59 17.18
N GLN A 136 -4.75 3.73 17.63
CA GLN A 136 -5.12 3.63 19.06
C GLN A 136 -4.07 2.90 19.91
N VAL A 137 -3.26 2.03 19.31
CA VAL A 137 -2.37 1.11 20.04
C VAL A 137 -0.91 1.62 20.08
N SER A 138 -0.46 2.37 19.08
CA SER A 138 0.98 2.55 18.84
C SER A 138 1.51 3.99 18.79
N GLY A 139 0.70 5.02 19.05
CA GLY A 139 1.07 6.39 18.65
C GLY A 139 1.57 7.33 19.74
N SER A 140 2.60 8.11 19.41
CA SER A 140 2.78 9.48 19.94
C SER A 140 1.68 10.40 19.40
N SER A 141 1.34 11.50 20.08
CA SER A 141 0.23 12.39 19.68
C SER A 141 0.27 12.80 18.20
N ASP A 142 1.45 13.20 17.72
CA ASP A 142 1.68 13.67 16.34
C ASP A 142 1.41 12.58 15.28
N GLY A 143 1.90 11.35 15.51
CA GLY A 143 1.65 10.23 14.60
C GLY A 143 0.18 9.77 14.59
N VAL A 144 -0.54 9.94 15.70
CA VAL A 144 -1.98 9.66 15.78
C VAL A 144 -2.76 10.69 14.96
N GLU A 145 -2.47 11.98 15.12
CA GLU A 145 -3.13 13.06 14.39
C GLU A 145 -2.93 12.93 12.88
N GLU A 146 -1.70 12.63 12.45
CA GLU A 146 -1.39 12.35 11.05
C GLU A 146 -2.25 11.20 10.50
N CYS A 147 -2.27 10.07 11.20
CA CYS A 147 -3.03 8.90 10.80
C CYS A 147 -4.53 9.18 10.72
N LEU A 148 -5.07 9.88 11.72
CA LEU A 148 -6.47 10.30 11.75
C LEU A 148 -6.80 11.22 10.58
N GLY A 149 -5.90 12.16 10.24
CA GLY A 149 -6.02 13.01 9.06
C GLY A 149 -6.09 12.22 7.75
N LEU A 150 -5.26 11.18 7.61
CA LEU A 150 -5.29 10.28 6.44
C LEU A 150 -6.60 9.49 6.36
N CYS A 151 -7.07 8.94 7.48
CA CYS A 151 -8.35 8.24 7.55
C CYS A 151 -9.50 9.17 7.15
N LEU A 152 -9.50 10.40 7.66
CA LEU A 152 -10.51 11.40 7.33
C LEU A 152 -10.49 11.75 5.83
N GLY A 153 -9.31 11.90 5.24
CA GLY A 153 -9.15 12.14 3.81
C GLY A 153 -9.70 11.01 2.93
N LEU A 154 -9.52 9.75 3.34
CA LEU A 154 -10.13 8.60 2.65
C LEU A 154 -11.65 8.55 2.83
N LEU A 155 -12.17 8.95 3.99
CA LEU A 155 -13.61 8.92 4.27
C LEU A 155 -14.36 10.13 3.70
N GLN A 156 -13.65 11.13 3.18
CA GLN A 156 -14.27 12.35 2.67
C GLN A 156 -15.20 12.05 1.48
N GLY A 157 -16.46 12.49 1.61
CA GLY A 157 -17.49 12.29 0.57
C GLY A 157 -18.12 10.90 0.55
N ALA A 158 -17.78 10.02 1.49
CA ALA A 158 -18.40 8.71 1.65
C ALA A 158 -19.87 8.85 2.08
N LYS A 159 -20.75 8.02 1.50
CA LYS A 159 -22.21 8.04 1.73
C LYS A 159 -22.68 6.91 2.65
N TRP A 160 -21.87 5.88 2.88
CA TRP A 160 -22.15 4.78 3.78
C TRP A 160 -22.12 5.24 5.23
N PHE A 161 -23.11 4.80 6.01
CA PHE A 161 -23.30 5.21 7.40
C PHE A 161 -22.07 4.97 8.29
N GLY A 162 -21.39 3.83 8.12
CA GLY A 162 -20.19 3.53 8.91
C GLY A 162 -19.03 4.49 8.65
N ALA A 163 -18.84 4.91 7.39
CA ALA A 163 -17.82 5.89 7.03
C ALA A 163 -18.10 7.27 7.64
N MET A 164 -19.37 7.70 7.62
CA MET A 164 -19.81 8.93 8.29
C MET A 164 -19.60 8.87 9.80
N ALA A 165 -19.94 7.76 10.44
CA ALA A 165 -19.74 7.56 11.86
C ALA A 165 -18.25 7.60 12.25
N TRP A 166 -17.37 6.96 11.47
CA TRP A 166 -15.93 7.04 11.67
C TRP A 166 -15.40 8.47 11.47
N ALA A 167 -15.81 9.14 10.39
CA ALA A 167 -15.40 10.52 10.12
C ALA A 167 -15.78 11.47 11.27
N ALA A 168 -17.01 11.36 11.79
CA ALA A 168 -17.47 12.17 12.93
C ALA A 168 -16.66 11.89 14.20
N GLY A 169 -16.35 10.62 14.47
CA GLY A 169 -15.50 10.22 15.60
C GLY A 169 -14.07 10.78 15.49
N ILE A 170 -13.47 10.68 14.31
CA ILE A 170 -12.12 11.21 14.02
C ILE A 170 -12.10 12.74 14.20
N GLN A 171 -13.07 13.46 13.64
CA GLN A 171 -13.16 14.91 13.78
C GLN A 171 -13.32 15.35 15.23
N SER A 172 -14.05 14.58 16.04
CA SER A 172 -14.17 14.84 17.48
C SER A 172 -12.84 14.64 18.21
N ALA A 173 -12.04 13.65 17.81
CA ALA A 173 -10.73 13.38 18.40
C ALA A 173 -9.70 14.46 18.06
N LEU A 174 -9.68 14.96 16.81
CA LEU A 174 -8.74 15.98 16.33
C LEU A 174 -9.02 17.41 16.84
N ARG A 175 -10.18 17.66 17.45
CA ARG A 175 -10.55 18.97 18.00
C ARG A 175 -10.19 19.15 19.48
N LYS A 176 -9.63 18.13 20.11
CA LYS A 176 -9.19 18.14 21.51
C LYS A 176 -7.75 18.59 21.62
#